data_AF-A0A939KAX6-F1
#
_entry.id   AF-A0A939KAX6-F1
#
_cell.length_a   1.000
_cell.length_b   1.000
_cell.length_c   1.000
_cell.angle_alpha   90.00
_cell.angle_beta   90.00
_cell.angle_gamma   90.00
#
_symmetry.space_group_name_H-M   'P 1'
#
loop_
_entity.id
_entity.type
_entity.pdbx_description
1 polymer ?
#
loop_
_entity_poly.entity_id
_entity_poly.type
_entity_poly.pdbx_seq_one_letter_code
_entity_poly.pdbx_strand_id
1 'polypeptide(L)'
;MPDKLKILPQELRENADPEEAIRPMPWLAAVVAVGMVIFGIVYLLMNPAIERTDLGDMRTVADLRPTAQAAVPGAAVDGGAIFAANCAACHQANGQGLPGVFPPLAGSEWVVGDPKVLANILLHGVSGKIEVAGQSFDGMMPPFPQLSDAEIAGVLTHIRSTWGNQAEAISADFIASEREAGSERTTPFEGGEALKALIK
;
A
#
# COMPACT_ATOMS: atom_id res chain seq x y z
N MET A 1 -35.11 -46.95 43.43
CA MET A 1 -34.01 -46.42 42.58
C MET A 1 -34.52 -45.09 42.04
N PRO A 2 -33.85 -43.94 42.27
CA PRO A 2 -32.41 -43.76 42.22
C PRO A 2 -31.73 -43.68 43.58
N ASP A 3 -30.41 -43.80 43.48
CA ASP A 3 -29.41 -43.86 44.52
C ASP A 3 -29.44 -42.60 45.40
N LYS A 4 -29.50 -42.77 46.73
CA LYS A 4 -29.26 -41.65 47.65
C LYS A 4 -27.75 -41.38 47.57
N LEU A 5 -27.34 -40.45 46.70
CA LEU A 5 -25.96 -40.03 46.58
C LEU A 5 -25.39 -39.79 47.98
N LYS A 6 -24.42 -40.62 48.36
CA LYS A 6 -23.65 -40.48 49.58
C LYS A 6 -22.84 -39.20 49.42
N ILE A 7 -23.29 -38.12 50.05
CA ILE A 7 -22.51 -36.89 50.14
C ILE A 7 -21.19 -37.27 50.82
N LEU A 8 -20.09 -37.14 50.08
CA LEU A 8 -18.78 -37.50 50.57
C LEU A 8 -18.40 -36.55 51.72
N PRO A 9 -17.60 -36.98 52.71
CA PRO A 9 -17.13 -36.10 53.77
C PRO A 9 -16.35 -34.88 53.23
N GLN A 10 -15.81 -34.98 52.01
CA GLN A 10 -15.23 -33.86 51.28
C GLN A 10 -16.26 -32.80 50.88
N GLU A 11 -17.42 -33.19 50.34
CA GLU A 11 -18.44 -32.21 49.89
C GLU A 11 -19.16 -31.52 51.04
N LEU A 12 -19.24 -32.15 52.22
CA LEU A 12 -19.72 -31.49 53.45
C LEU A 12 -18.76 -30.42 53.99
N ARG A 13 -17.54 -30.33 53.44
CA ARG A 13 -16.54 -29.31 53.78
C ARG A 13 -16.45 -28.21 52.72
N GLU A 14 -17.11 -28.39 51.57
CA GLU A 14 -17.21 -27.36 50.56
C GLU A 14 -18.30 -26.37 50.96
N ASN A 15 -17.90 -25.11 51.11
CA ASN A 15 -18.86 -24.03 51.24
C ASN A 15 -19.52 -23.81 49.88
N ALA A 16 -20.78 -23.36 49.87
CA ALA A 16 -21.46 -23.00 48.63
C ALA A 16 -20.59 -22.01 47.82
N ASP A 17 -20.51 -22.24 46.51
CA ASP A 17 -19.78 -21.33 45.61
C ASP A 17 -20.34 -19.91 45.79
N PRO A 18 -19.49 -18.90 46.05
CA PRO A 18 -19.96 -17.54 46.23
C PRO A 18 -20.61 -17.07 44.92
N GLU A 19 -21.89 -16.69 44.99
CA GLU A 19 -22.56 -16.09 43.84
C GLU A 19 -21.79 -14.82 43.42
N GLU A 20 -21.45 -14.73 42.13
CA GLU A 20 -20.80 -13.56 41.55
C GLU A 20 -21.82 -12.41 41.53
N ALA A 21 -21.93 -11.72 42.67
CA ALA A 21 -22.80 -10.56 42.80
C ALA A 21 -22.43 -9.57 41.70
N ILE A 22 -23.38 -9.24 40.83
CA ILE A 22 -23.22 -8.24 39.77
C ILE A 22 -22.61 -7.01 40.44
N ARG A 23 -21.34 -6.72 40.15
CA ARG A 23 -20.65 -5.51 40.62
C ARG A 23 -20.85 -4.48 39.51
N PRO A 24 -21.98 -3.72 39.50
CA PRO A 24 -22.18 -2.73 38.46
C PRO A 24 -21.00 -1.77 38.46
N MET A 25 -20.59 -1.37 37.26
CA MET A 25 -19.46 -0.47 37.08
C MET A 25 -19.59 0.71 38.05
N PRO A 26 -18.53 1.05 38.83
CA PRO A 26 -18.62 2.11 39.81
C PRO A 26 -19.08 3.39 39.12
N TRP A 27 -20.11 4.03 39.67
CA TRP A 27 -20.76 5.20 39.06
C TRP A 27 -19.75 6.31 38.70
N LEU A 28 -18.68 6.45 39.47
CA LEU A 28 -17.59 7.37 39.20
C LEU A 28 -16.90 7.07 37.85
N ALA A 29 -16.63 5.80 37.55
CA ALA A 29 -16.03 5.40 36.26
C ALA A 29 -17.00 5.65 35.09
N ALA A 30 -18.30 5.42 35.29
CA ALA A 30 -19.30 5.74 34.29
C ALA A 30 -19.38 7.26 34.02
N VAL A 31 -19.35 8.10 35.07
CA VAL A 31 -19.33 9.56 34.95
C VAL A 31 -18.07 10.05 34.23
N VAL A 32 -16.89 9.50 34.56
CA VAL A 32 -15.64 9.85 33.88
C VAL A 32 -15.69 9.48 32.41
N ALA A 33 -16.15 8.27 32.08
CA ALA A 33 -16.27 7.83 30.70
C ALA A 33 -17.22 8.73 29.89
N VAL A 34 -18.39 9.06 30.45
CA VAL A 34 -19.34 10.00 29.83
C VAL A 34 -18.73 11.38 29.68
N GLY A 35 -17.99 11.86 30.69
CA GLY A 35 -17.28 13.14 30.63
C GLY A 35 -16.23 13.22 29.53
N MET A 36 -15.45 12.15 29.31
CA MET A 36 -14.46 12.09 28.22
C MET A 36 -15.12 12.08 26.83
N VAL A 37 -16.24 11.37 26.68
CA VAL A 37 -17.01 11.35 25.43
C VAL A 37 -17.60 12.73 25.14
N ILE A 38 -18.23 13.37 26.14
CA ILE A 38 -18.77 14.72 26.00
C ILE A 38 -17.66 15.72 25.68
N PHE A 39 -16.53 15.66 26.39
CA PHE A 39 -15.37 16.52 26.12
C PHE A 39 -14.86 16.34 24.69
N GLY A 40 -14.74 15.09 24.20
CA GLY A 40 -14.34 14.81 22.82
C GLY A 40 -15.31 15.39 21.79
N ILE A 41 -16.62 15.18 21.98
CA ILE A 41 -17.66 15.75 21.10
C ILE A 41 -17.60 17.28 21.12
N VAL A 42 -17.55 17.89 22.30
CA VAL A 42 -17.48 19.34 22.47
C VAL A 42 -16.20 19.90 21.84
N TYR A 43 -15.06 19.25 22.05
CA TYR A 43 -13.79 19.63 21.44
C TYR A 43 -13.85 19.59 19.90
N LEU A 44 -14.41 18.52 19.33
CA LEU A 44 -14.60 18.41 17.88
C LEU A 44 -15.53 19.48 17.31
N LEU A 45 -16.60 19.83 18.04
CA LEU A 45 -17.56 20.86 17.63
C LEU A 45 -17.03 22.28 17.80
N MET A 46 -16.24 22.54 18.85
CA MET A 46 -15.70 23.88 19.16
C MET A 46 -14.38 24.16 18.43
N ASN A 47 -13.67 23.13 17.97
CA ASN A 47 -12.39 23.26 17.30
C ASN A 47 -12.53 22.79 15.84
N PRO A 48 -12.99 23.66 14.91
CA PRO A 48 -13.20 23.33 13.49
C PRO A 48 -11.89 23.05 12.71
N ALA A 49 -10.79 22.76 13.40
CA ALA A 49 -9.52 22.35 12.82
C ALA A 49 -9.59 21.02 12.05
N ILE A 50 -10.69 20.26 12.17
CA ILE A 50 -10.91 19.02 11.39
C ILE A 50 -11.38 19.32 9.95
N GLU A 51 -11.94 20.51 9.68
CA GLU A 51 -12.37 20.92 8.33
C GLU A 51 -11.30 21.72 7.57
N ARG A 52 -10.18 22.00 8.22
CA ARG A 52 -9.04 22.69 7.63
C ARG A 52 -8.25 21.72 6.75
N THR A 53 -8.60 21.70 5.47
CA THR A 53 -7.91 20.91 4.43
C THR A 53 -6.43 21.28 4.32
N ASP A 54 -6.03 22.47 4.78
CA ASP A 54 -4.65 22.97 4.93
C ASP A 54 -3.80 22.21 5.93
N LEU A 55 -4.40 21.40 6.81
CA LEU A 55 -3.70 20.57 7.79
C LEU A 55 -3.64 19.07 7.38
N GLY A 56 -4.24 18.70 6.24
CA GLY A 56 -4.26 17.34 5.66
C GLY A 56 -3.53 17.24 4.31
N ASP A 57 -3.89 16.26 3.47
CA ASP A 57 -3.32 16.08 2.11
C ASP A 57 -3.91 17.03 1.05
N MET A 58 -4.69 18.03 1.49
CA MET A 58 -5.40 19.03 0.66
C MET A 58 -6.44 18.47 -0.30
N ARG A 59 -6.71 17.15 -0.32
CA ARG A 59 -7.68 16.57 -1.25
C ARG A 59 -9.11 16.79 -0.75
N THR A 60 -9.94 17.33 -1.62
CA THR A 60 -11.36 17.56 -1.40
C THR A 60 -12.18 16.31 -1.70
N VAL A 61 -13.43 16.24 -1.21
CA VAL A 61 -14.38 15.18 -1.58
C VAL A 61 -14.64 15.15 -3.11
N ALA A 62 -14.38 16.25 -3.82
CA ALA A 62 -14.41 16.27 -5.28
C ALA A 62 -13.23 15.52 -5.90
N ASP A 63 -12.04 15.58 -5.30
CA ASP A 63 -10.83 14.84 -5.74
C ASP A 63 -10.92 13.33 -5.45
N LEU A 64 -11.75 12.94 -4.47
CA LEU A 64 -11.97 11.54 -4.08
C LEU A 64 -13.17 10.89 -4.79
N ARG A 65 -13.97 11.66 -5.53
CA ARG A 65 -15.01 11.10 -6.38
C ARG A 65 -14.33 10.50 -7.61
N PRO A 66 -14.58 9.22 -7.95
CA PRO A 66 -14.10 8.66 -9.20
C PRO A 66 -14.85 9.36 -10.33
N THR A 67 -14.29 10.45 -10.83
CA THR A 67 -14.69 10.98 -12.12
C THR A 67 -14.27 9.94 -13.13
N ALA A 68 -15.25 9.24 -13.70
CA ALA A 68 -15.11 8.61 -15.00
C ALA A 68 -14.89 9.73 -16.04
N GLN A 69 -13.74 10.40 -15.94
CA GLN A 69 -13.29 11.40 -16.89
C GLN A 69 -12.30 10.68 -17.78
N ALA A 70 -12.77 10.40 -18.99
CA ALA A 70 -11.93 10.07 -20.13
C ALA A 70 -10.69 10.99 -20.14
N ALA A 71 -9.54 10.36 -20.40
CA ALA A 71 -8.24 10.99 -20.55
C ALA A 71 -8.35 12.37 -21.21
N VAL A 72 -8.19 13.42 -20.41
CA VAL A 72 -7.96 14.77 -20.91
C VAL A 72 -6.47 14.83 -21.24
N PRO A 73 -6.07 15.07 -22.50
CA PRO A 73 -4.67 15.23 -22.83
C PRO A 73 -4.16 16.49 -22.10
N GLY A 74 -3.32 16.30 -21.09
CA GLY A 74 -2.73 17.40 -20.31
C GLY A 74 -3.21 17.56 -18.87
N ALA A 75 -4.10 16.70 -18.34
CA ALA A 75 -4.23 16.59 -16.89
C ALA A 75 -2.95 15.95 -16.33
N ALA A 76 -2.20 16.70 -15.51
CA ALA A 76 -0.93 16.21 -14.96
C ALA A 76 -1.19 15.01 -14.04
N VAL A 77 -0.79 13.83 -14.49
CA VAL A 77 -0.79 12.62 -13.66
C VAL A 77 0.22 12.83 -12.53
N ASP A 78 -0.25 12.74 -11.28
CA ASP A 78 0.63 12.80 -10.11
C ASP A 78 1.32 11.44 -9.89
N GLY A 79 2.45 11.26 -10.58
CA GLY A 79 3.29 10.06 -10.46
C GLY A 79 3.80 9.81 -9.03
N GLY A 80 3.96 10.87 -8.22
CA GLY A 80 4.39 10.75 -6.82
C GLY A 80 3.29 10.17 -5.94
N ALA A 81 2.05 10.63 -6.12
CA ALA A 81 0.90 10.03 -5.43
C ALA A 81 0.69 8.56 -5.81
N ILE A 82 0.83 8.22 -7.09
CA ILE A 82 0.73 6.83 -7.56
C ILE A 82 1.84 5.98 -6.94
N PHE A 83 3.08 6.48 -6.91
CA PHE A 83 4.20 5.80 -6.27
C PHE A 83 3.93 5.53 -4.78
N ALA A 84 3.46 6.55 -4.05
CA ALA A 84 3.14 6.43 -2.63
C ALA A 84 2.06 5.39 -2.35
N ALA A 85 1.03 5.32 -3.20
CA ALA A 85 -0.08 4.40 -3.04
C ALA A 85 0.25 2.95 -3.44
N ASN A 86 1.08 2.74 -4.47
CA ASN A 86 1.23 1.43 -5.10
C ASN A 86 2.63 0.81 -4.96
N CYS A 87 3.67 1.63 -4.81
CA CYS A 87 5.06 1.18 -4.96
C CYS A 87 5.85 1.29 -3.65
N ALA A 88 5.57 2.31 -2.84
CA ALA A 88 6.33 2.65 -1.64
C ALA A 88 6.28 1.57 -0.55
N ALA A 89 5.26 0.71 -0.54
CA ALA A 89 5.17 -0.39 0.42
C ALA A 89 6.34 -1.38 0.29
N CYS A 90 6.83 -1.61 -0.93
CA CYS A 90 7.96 -2.51 -1.19
C CYS A 90 9.25 -1.73 -1.45
N HIS A 91 9.21 -0.73 -2.33
CA HIS A 91 10.39 0.04 -2.74
C HIS A 91 10.78 1.16 -1.77
N GLN A 92 10.01 1.35 -0.70
CA GLN A 92 10.15 2.41 0.30
C GLN A 92 9.92 3.82 -0.27
N ALA A 93 9.57 4.77 0.59
CA ALA A 93 9.33 6.16 0.18
C ALA A 93 10.60 6.84 -0.37
N ASN A 94 11.78 6.37 0.05
CA ASN A 94 13.08 6.86 -0.41
C ASN A 94 13.63 6.07 -1.61
N GLY A 95 12.87 5.12 -2.16
CA GLY A 95 13.29 4.31 -3.31
C GLY A 95 14.47 3.37 -3.03
N GLN A 96 14.88 3.16 -1.78
CA GLN A 96 16.02 2.29 -1.45
C GLN A 96 15.64 0.81 -1.38
N GLY A 97 14.35 0.49 -1.39
CA GLY A 97 13.88 -0.88 -1.20
C GLY A 97 14.33 -1.47 0.14
N LEU A 98 14.49 -2.79 0.17
CA LEU A 98 14.98 -3.54 1.32
C LEU A 98 16.04 -4.54 0.82
N PRO A 99 17.32 -4.40 1.24
CA PRO A 99 18.40 -5.27 0.77
C PRO A 99 18.06 -6.76 0.89
N GLY A 100 18.28 -7.50 -0.20
CA GLY A 100 17.99 -8.94 -0.29
C GLY A 100 16.51 -9.32 -0.47
N VAL A 101 15.58 -8.36 -0.42
CA VAL A 101 14.13 -8.63 -0.58
C VAL A 101 13.52 -7.79 -1.69
N PHE A 102 13.64 -6.47 -1.62
CA PHE A 102 13.09 -5.54 -2.62
C PHE A 102 14.20 -4.68 -3.20
N PRO A 103 14.38 -4.64 -4.53
CA PRO A 103 15.47 -3.92 -5.14
C PRO A 103 15.31 -2.39 -4.98
N PRO A 104 16.43 -1.65 -4.89
CA PRO A 104 16.39 -0.20 -4.93
C PRO A 104 15.96 0.30 -6.32
N LEU A 105 15.21 1.40 -6.33
CA LEU A 105 14.90 2.21 -7.51
C LEU A 105 15.82 3.44 -7.58
N ALA A 106 16.26 3.95 -6.43
CA ALA A 106 17.24 5.03 -6.34
C ALA A 106 18.60 4.55 -6.87
N GLY A 107 19.12 5.22 -7.92
CA GLY A 107 20.42 4.89 -8.52
C GLY A 107 20.46 3.55 -9.25
N SER A 108 19.32 2.93 -9.52
CA SER A 108 19.24 1.64 -10.21
C SER A 108 19.57 1.77 -11.70
N GLU A 109 20.45 0.90 -12.19
CA GLU A 109 20.83 0.81 -13.61
C GLU A 109 19.62 0.53 -14.51
N TRP A 110 18.63 -0.20 -14.00
CA TRP A 110 17.39 -0.50 -14.70
C TRP A 110 16.47 0.72 -14.79
N VAL A 111 16.55 1.62 -13.80
CA VAL A 111 15.74 2.84 -13.80
C VAL A 111 16.30 3.86 -14.78
N VAL A 112 17.61 4.04 -14.84
CA VAL A 112 18.25 5.04 -15.72
C VAL A 112 18.49 4.54 -17.15
N GLY A 113 18.46 3.22 -17.36
CA GLY A 113 18.64 2.58 -18.66
C GLY A 113 17.42 2.68 -19.58
N ASP A 114 17.27 1.65 -20.43
CA ASP A 114 16.22 1.58 -21.45
C ASP A 114 14.81 1.61 -20.81
N PRO A 115 13.95 2.58 -21.18
CA PRO A 115 12.62 2.73 -20.60
C PRO A 115 11.69 1.54 -20.87
N LYS A 116 11.97 0.72 -21.90
CA LYS A 116 11.18 -0.49 -22.20
C LYS A 116 11.18 -1.46 -21.05
N VAL A 117 12.29 -1.59 -20.34
CA VAL A 117 12.40 -2.54 -19.22
C VAL A 117 11.43 -2.16 -18.11
N LEU A 118 11.41 -0.89 -17.68
CA LEU A 118 10.50 -0.41 -16.65
C LEU A 118 9.03 -0.52 -17.07
N ALA A 119 8.73 -0.14 -18.31
CA ALA A 119 7.37 -0.26 -18.86
C ALA A 119 6.88 -1.71 -18.80
N ASN A 120 7.69 -2.65 -19.28
CA ASN A 120 7.34 -4.07 -19.31
C ASN A 120 7.26 -4.71 -17.92
N ILE A 121 8.06 -4.25 -16.95
CA ILE A 121 7.93 -4.68 -15.55
C ILE A 121 6.57 -4.27 -14.98
N LEU A 122 6.09 -3.05 -15.22
CA LEU A 122 4.78 -2.62 -14.72
C LEU A 122 3.62 -3.28 -15.48
N LEU A 123 3.77 -3.47 -16.79
CA LEU A 123 2.73 -4.06 -17.64
C LEU A 123 2.56 -5.57 -17.42
N HIS A 124 3.66 -6.30 -17.24
CA HIS A 124 3.64 -7.77 -17.23
C HIS A 124 4.20 -8.40 -15.95
N GLY A 125 4.85 -7.61 -15.10
CA GLY A 125 5.52 -8.12 -13.89
C GLY A 125 6.87 -8.77 -14.19
N VAL A 126 7.61 -9.06 -13.13
CA VAL A 126 8.88 -9.80 -13.19
C VAL A 126 8.94 -10.78 -12.03
N SER A 127 9.56 -11.94 -12.26
CA SER A 127 9.77 -12.97 -11.25
C SER A 127 11.15 -13.61 -11.41
N GLY A 128 11.71 -14.16 -10.34
CA GLY A 128 13.00 -14.82 -10.34
C GLY A 128 14.18 -13.88 -10.11
N LYS A 129 15.38 -14.38 -10.42
CA LYS A 129 16.64 -13.72 -10.06
C LYS A 129 16.93 -12.50 -10.93
N ILE A 130 17.11 -11.34 -10.29
CA ILE A 130 17.59 -10.09 -10.90
C ILE A 130 18.80 -9.57 -10.11
N GLU A 131 19.69 -8.85 -10.79
CA GLU A 131 20.77 -8.10 -10.13
C GLU A 131 20.49 -6.61 -10.27
N VAL A 132 20.55 -5.88 -9.16
CA VAL A 132 20.35 -4.42 -9.11
C VAL A 132 21.39 -3.82 -8.18
N ALA A 133 22.15 -2.82 -8.65
CA ALA A 133 23.22 -2.19 -7.89
C ALA A 133 24.24 -3.20 -7.29
N GLY A 134 24.53 -4.28 -8.01
CA GLY A 134 25.46 -5.33 -7.59
C GLY A 134 24.93 -6.28 -6.51
N GLN A 135 23.64 -6.18 -6.15
CA GLN A 135 22.97 -7.11 -5.23
C GLN A 135 22.01 -8.01 -6.00
N SER A 136 21.95 -9.28 -5.61
CA SER A 136 21.00 -10.25 -6.17
C SER A 136 19.70 -10.22 -5.40
N PHE A 137 18.58 -10.20 -6.12
CA PHE A 137 17.22 -10.32 -5.60
C PHE A 137 16.53 -11.48 -6.30
N ASP A 138 15.82 -12.30 -5.55
CA ASP A 138 15.02 -13.40 -6.08
C ASP A 138 13.61 -13.29 -5.49
N GLY A 139 12.69 -12.78 -6.29
CA GLY A 139 11.36 -12.40 -5.84
C GLY A 139 10.39 -12.29 -7.00
N MET A 140 9.20 -11.75 -6.71
CA MET A 140 8.15 -11.52 -7.69
C MET A 140 7.57 -10.12 -7.50
N MET A 141 7.51 -9.37 -8.58
CA MET A 141 6.76 -8.12 -8.68
C MET A 141 5.58 -8.36 -9.65
N PRO A 142 4.33 -8.32 -9.17
CA PRO A 142 3.16 -8.53 -10.02
C PRO A 142 2.97 -7.36 -11.02
N PRO A 143 2.26 -7.60 -12.14
CA PRO A 143 1.84 -6.53 -13.04
C PRO A 143 0.81 -5.60 -12.39
N PHE A 144 0.65 -4.41 -12.96
CA PHE A 144 -0.31 -3.39 -12.56
C PHE A 144 -1.39 -3.16 -13.64
N PRO A 145 -2.24 -4.16 -13.95
CA PRO A 145 -3.25 -4.05 -15.01
C PRO A 145 -4.33 -2.99 -14.74
N GLN A 146 -4.47 -2.57 -13.49
CA GLN A 146 -5.42 -1.53 -13.07
C GLN A 146 -4.97 -0.11 -13.41
N LEU A 147 -3.67 0.10 -13.71
CA LEU A 147 -3.15 1.43 -14.04
C LEU A 147 -3.25 1.67 -15.55
N SER A 148 -3.77 2.83 -15.91
CA SER A 148 -3.79 3.34 -17.27
C SER A 148 -2.39 3.68 -17.78
N ASP A 149 -2.25 3.83 -19.10
CA ASP A 149 -0.96 4.16 -19.73
C ASP A 149 -0.41 5.51 -19.24
N ALA A 150 -1.30 6.48 -18.99
CA ALA A 150 -0.93 7.77 -18.44
C ALA A 150 -0.44 7.66 -16.98
N GLU A 151 -1.08 6.82 -16.17
CA GLU A 151 -0.67 6.56 -14.78
C GLU A 151 0.68 5.87 -14.70
N ILE A 152 0.89 4.84 -15.53
CA ILE A 152 2.18 4.14 -15.64
C ILE A 152 3.28 5.11 -16.11
N ALA A 153 3.02 5.90 -17.15
CA ALA A 153 3.96 6.90 -17.64
C ALA A 153 4.32 7.94 -16.55
N GLY A 154 3.32 8.40 -15.78
CA GLY A 154 3.52 9.33 -14.68
C GLY A 154 4.39 8.77 -13.57
N VAL A 155 4.09 7.56 -13.07
CA VAL A 155 4.86 6.95 -11.98
C VAL A 155 6.29 6.60 -12.41
N LEU A 156 6.48 6.11 -13.64
CA LEU A 156 7.82 5.81 -14.15
C LEU A 156 8.64 7.08 -14.36
N THR A 157 8.02 8.16 -14.84
CA THR A 157 8.66 9.47 -14.94
C THR A 157 9.10 9.98 -13.57
N HIS A 158 8.22 9.88 -12.56
CA HIS A 158 8.56 10.24 -11.18
C HIS A 158 9.76 9.43 -10.67
N ILE A 159 9.77 8.11 -10.84
CA ILE A 159 10.89 7.24 -10.42
C ILE A 159 12.19 7.64 -11.14
N ARG A 160 12.13 7.97 -12.43
CA ARG A 160 13.29 8.34 -13.27
C ARG A 160 13.86 9.73 -12.98
N SER A 161 13.10 10.60 -12.32
CA SER A 161 13.52 11.96 -11.94
C SER A 161 13.78 12.13 -10.44
N THR A 162 13.56 11.10 -9.62
CA THR A 162 13.63 11.19 -8.15
C THR A 162 14.87 10.47 -7.61
N TRP A 163 15.29 10.80 -6.38
CA TRP A 163 16.43 10.19 -5.68
C TRP A 163 17.77 10.28 -6.42
N GLY A 164 17.96 11.36 -7.19
CA GLY A 164 19.17 11.60 -7.97
C GLY A 164 19.21 10.88 -9.31
N ASN A 165 18.14 10.15 -9.67
CA ASN A 165 17.99 9.63 -11.03
C ASN A 165 17.85 10.79 -12.02
N GLN A 166 18.57 10.70 -13.14
CA GLN A 166 18.52 11.67 -14.22
C GLN A 166 18.29 10.92 -15.53
N ALA A 167 17.03 10.60 -15.78
CA ALA A 167 16.63 9.92 -17.01
C ALA A 167 15.40 10.58 -17.63
N GLU A 168 15.24 10.39 -18.95
CA GLU A 168 14.17 11.04 -19.71
C GLU A 168 12.79 10.61 -19.21
N ALA A 169 11.82 11.54 -19.27
CA ALA A 169 10.42 11.25 -18.97
C ALA A 169 9.85 10.23 -19.95
N ILE A 170 8.87 9.45 -19.49
CA ILE A 170 8.19 8.44 -20.30
C ILE A 170 6.80 8.97 -20.67
N SER A 171 6.43 8.85 -21.95
CA SER A 171 5.12 9.28 -22.45
C SER A 171 4.07 8.17 -22.34
N ALA A 172 2.80 8.57 -22.26
CA ALA A 172 1.68 7.62 -22.27
C ALA A 172 1.63 6.82 -23.58
N ASP A 173 1.90 7.46 -24.72
CA ASP A 173 1.93 6.80 -26.04
C ASP A 173 2.99 5.70 -26.11
N PHE A 174 4.14 5.90 -25.46
CA PHE A 174 5.16 4.86 -25.35
C PHE A 174 4.64 3.65 -24.57
N ILE A 175 3.99 3.86 -23.43
CA ILE A 175 3.39 2.77 -22.64
C ILE A 175 2.31 2.04 -23.44
N ALA A 176 1.45 2.77 -24.14
CA ALA A 176 0.43 2.17 -25.00
C ALA A 176 1.07 1.28 -26.09
N SER A 177 2.16 1.74 -26.70
CA SER A 177 2.89 0.95 -27.71
C SER A 177 3.50 -0.32 -27.14
N GLU A 178 4.09 -0.27 -25.94
CA GLU A 178 4.67 -1.43 -25.27
C GLU A 178 3.58 -2.41 -24.81
N ARG A 179 2.42 -1.90 -24.35
CA ARG A 179 1.26 -2.72 -23.97
C ARG A 179 0.72 -3.51 -25.16
N GLU A 180 0.62 -2.88 -26.32
CA GLU A 180 0.17 -3.57 -27.54
C GLU A 180 1.19 -4.62 -27.99
N ALA A 181 2.48 -4.26 -27.98
CA ALA A 181 3.57 -5.17 -28.34
C ALA A 181 3.66 -6.39 -27.41
N GLY A 182 3.29 -6.23 -26.14
CA GLY A 182 3.27 -7.27 -25.12
C GLY A 182 1.91 -7.95 -24.93
N SER A 183 0.89 -7.65 -25.74
CA SER A 183 -0.50 -8.09 -25.50
C SER A 183 -0.68 -9.62 -25.45
N GLU A 184 0.17 -10.38 -26.13
CA GLU A 184 0.14 -11.85 -26.12
C GLU A 184 0.80 -12.46 -24.87
N ARG A 185 1.49 -11.65 -24.06
CA ARG A 185 2.20 -12.13 -22.87
C ARG A 185 1.25 -12.31 -21.70
N THR A 186 1.13 -13.54 -21.24
CA THR A 186 0.31 -13.93 -20.09
C THR A 186 1.12 -14.26 -18.84
N THR A 187 2.44 -14.34 -18.95
CA THR A 187 3.35 -14.65 -17.83
C THR A 187 4.33 -13.52 -17.56
N PRO A 188 4.71 -13.29 -16.29
CA PRO A 188 5.76 -12.34 -15.92
C PRO A 188 7.10 -12.67 -16.58
N PHE A 189 7.98 -11.66 -16.67
CA PHE A 189 9.36 -11.88 -17.11
C PHE A 189 10.11 -12.78 -16.12
N GLU A 190 10.92 -13.70 -16.64
CA GLU A 190 11.73 -14.63 -15.83
C GLU A 190 13.16 -14.13 -15.69
N GLY A 191 13.39 -13.40 -14.61
CA GLY A 191 14.70 -12.91 -14.18
C GLY A 191 15.26 -11.78 -15.04
N GLY A 192 16.50 -11.40 -14.72
CA GLY A 192 17.18 -10.26 -15.35
C GLY A 192 17.53 -10.50 -16.82
N GLU A 193 17.76 -11.75 -17.23
CA GLU A 193 18.10 -12.06 -18.62
C GLU A 193 16.91 -11.85 -19.57
N ALA A 194 15.69 -12.21 -19.14
CA ALA A 194 14.48 -11.95 -19.91
C ALA A 194 14.23 -10.45 -20.08
N LEU A 195 14.55 -9.65 -19.06
CA LEU A 195 14.47 -8.19 -19.15
C LEU A 195 15.55 -7.59 -20.07
N LYS A 196 16.80 -8.08 -20.00
CA LYS A 196 17.89 -7.63 -20.91
C LYS A 196 17.57 -7.92 -22.37
N ALA A 197 16.84 -9.00 -22.66
CA ALA A 197 16.45 -9.35 -24.02
C ALA A 197 15.54 -8.28 -24.68
N LEU A 198 14.92 -7.38 -23.91
CA LEU A 198 14.15 -6.25 -24.42
C LEU A 198 15.01 -5.11 -24.99
N ILE A 199 16.27 -5.01 -24.56
CA ILE A 199 17.21 -3.91 -24.88
C ILE A 199 17.89 -4.15 -26.25
N LYS A 200 17.23 -4.91 -27.14
CA LYS A 200 17.82 -5.40 -28.39
C LYS A 200 17.65 -4.45 -29.57
#